data_AF-A0A7X7ILL7-F1
#
_entry.id   AF-A0A7X7ILL7-F1
#
_cell.length_a   1.000
_cell.length_b   1.000
_cell.length_c   1.000
_cell.angle_alpha   90.00
_cell.angle_beta   90.00
_cell.angle_gamma   90.00
#
_symmetry.space_group_name_H-M   'P 1'
#
loop_
_entity.id
_entity.type
_entity.pdbx_description
1 polymer ?
#
loop_
_entity_poly.entity_id
_entity_poly.type
_entity_poly.pdbx_seq_one_letter_code
_entity_poly.pdbx_strand_id
1 'polypeptide(L)'
;MTRKRMLSGGWAWSVSVILGMALCACGEAVTTQPGTRPATTQEVKSVDPKVDAILDRLENSGKGIRDLTAKVTHELYQIIPDDRQTKSGVVRYRSAQNGQEPKFMIHFDTLVHDDLKLNQKEWFCFDGKWLREIREHTRSAIDREVVAADEKFDAFKLGEGPFPLPFGQKKSEILKEFDVTLAKPDKDDPAETDHLILVPKKDSRFVKKYKKLEFWVERKRALPVRVISHDTHSNIITANFKEIQINTGIPESQLWIELPGNYSYTKERL
;
A
#
# COMPACT_ATOMS: atom_id res chain seq x y z
N MET A 1 -38.13 -25.25 20.62
CA MET A 1 -37.55 -23.96 21.06
C MET A 1 -36.04 -24.05 20.88
N THR A 2 -35.52 -23.53 19.77
CA THR A 2 -34.11 -23.69 19.42
C THR A 2 -33.53 -22.31 19.17
N ARG A 3 -32.79 -21.78 20.16
CA ARG A 3 -32.07 -20.51 20.04
C ARG A 3 -30.89 -20.71 19.08
N LYS A 4 -31.00 -20.13 17.88
CA LYS A 4 -29.87 -19.94 16.97
C LYS A 4 -29.04 -18.76 17.49
N ARG A 5 -27.84 -19.04 18.00
CA ARG A 5 -26.81 -18.03 18.28
C ARG A 5 -26.32 -17.49 16.92
N MET A 6 -26.64 -16.24 16.61
CA MET A 6 -25.96 -15.48 15.55
C MET A 6 -24.56 -15.12 16.07
N LEU A 7 -23.52 -15.65 15.43
CA LEU A 7 -22.16 -15.14 15.55
C LEU A 7 -22.02 -14.01 14.54
N SER A 8 -22.08 -12.78 15.01
CA SER A 8 -21.70 -11.58 14.26
C SER A 8 -20.17 -11.55 14.18
N GLY A 9 -19.61 -12.07 13.08
CA GLY A 9 -18.20 -11.86 12.74
C GLY A 9 -18.00 -10.46 12.18
N GLY A 10 -17.61 -9.51 13.04
CA GLY A 10 -17.12 -8.21 12.59
C GLY A 10 -15.67 -8.35 12.15
N TRP A 11 -15.40 -8.15 10.85
CA TRP A 11 -14.03 -8.01 10.35
C TRP A 11 -13.59 -6.56 10.47
N ALA A 12 -12.92 -6.26 11.58
CA ALA A 12 -12.18 -5.02 11.77
C ALA A 12 -10.83 -5.16 11.07
N TRP A 13 -10.56 -4.28 10.11
CA TRP A 13 -9.19 -4.03 9.65
C TRP A 13 -8.49 -3.28 10.79
N SER A 14 -7.68 -3.97 11.60
CA SER A 14 -6.93 -3.32 12.67
C SER A 14 -5.83 -2.44 12.10
N VAL A 15 -6.07 -1.12 12.13
CA VAL A 15 -5.02 -0.11 12.01
C VAL A 15 -4.36 0.01 13.39
N SER A 16 -3.26 -0.70 13.63
CA SER A 16 -2.49 -0.53 14.87
C SER A 16 -1.59 0.69 14.75
N VAL A 17 -2.02 1.81 15.34
CA VAL A 17 -1.14 2.92 15.74
C VAL A 17 -0.59 2.57 17.12
N ILE A 18 0.72 2.33 17.24
CA ILE A 18 1.38 2.21 18.54
C ILE A 18 2.16 3.50 18.79
N LEU A 19 1.62 4.32 19.69
CA LEU A 19 2.28 5.47 20.28
C LEU A 19 3.21 5.00 21.40
N GLY A 20 4.52 5.06 21.18
CA GLY A 20 5.52 4.76 22.20
C GLY A 20 5.91 6.01 22.98
N MET A 21 5.37 6.17 24.20
CA MET A 21 5.94 7.05 25.23
C MET A 21 7.17 6.36 25.85
N ALA A 22 8.33 7.00 25.77
CA ALA A 22 9.52 6.60 26.52
C ALA A 22 9.68 7.50 27.75
N LEU A 23 9.59 6.90 28.93
CA LEU A 23 10.12 7.40 30.19
C LEU A 23 11.47 6.73 30.41
N CYS A 24 12.52 7.51 30.75
CA CYS A 24 13.56 7.02 31.63
C CYS A 24 14.33 8.18 32.29
N ALA A 25 14.51 8.04 33.60
CA ALA A 25 15.25 8.93 34.48
C ALA A 25 16.72 8.49 34.65
N CYS A 26 17.54 9.46 35.05
CA CYS A 26 18.84 9.46 35.77
C CYS A 26 19.83 8.27 35.66
N GLY A 27 21.10 8.59 35.42
CA GLY A 27 22.26 7.74 35.76
C GLY A 27 23.57 8.20 35.12
N GLU A 28 24.67 8.13 35.85
CA GLU A 28 25.91 8.93 35.73
C GLU A 28 26.94 8.55 34.64
N ALA A 29 27.95 9.42 34.56
CA ALA A 29 29.01 9.56 33.57
C ALA A 29 30.09 8.46 33.52
N VAL A 30 30.70 8.29 32.33
CA VAL A 30 32.08 7.83 32.16
C VAL A 30 32.77 8.64 31.05
N THR A 31 33.87 9.30 31.41
CA THR A 31 34.83 9.93 30.51
C THR A 31 35.62 8.87 29.74
N THR A 32 35.66 8.97 28.40
CA THR A 32 36.67 8.28 27.57
C THR A 32 37.22 9.21 26.49
N GLN A 33 38.55 9.28 26.43
CA GLN A 33 39.38 10.09 25.53
C GLN A 33 39.11 9.82 24.04
N PRO A 34 39.41 10.79 23.14
CA PRO A 34 39.33 10.61 21.70
C PRO A 34 40.50 9.74 21.19
N GLY A 35 40.25 8.45 21.01
CA GLY A 35 41.11 7.55 20.25
C GLY A 35 40.75 7.62 18.77
N THR A 36 41.64 8.17 17.95
CA THR A 36 41.52 8.22 16.48
C THR A 36 41.54 6.80 15.92
N ARG A 37 40.36 6.23 15.65
CA ARG A 37 40.22 4.98 14.88
C ARG A 37 40.06 5.35 13.41
N PRO A 38 40.87 4.82 12.49
CA PRO A 38 40.68 5.06 11.07
C PRO A 38 39.30 4.57 10.65
N ALA A 39 38.53 5.45 10.02
CA ALA A 39 37.26 5.13 9.43
C ALA A 39 37.47 4.02 8.38
N THR A 40 36.99 2.82 8.69
CA THR A 40 36.80 1.79 7.67
C THR A 40 35.75 2.33 6.72
N THR A 41 36.18 2.76 5.53
CA THR A 41 35.30 3.02 4.39
C THR A 41 34.45 1.77 4.18
N GLN A 42 33.20 1.84 4.62
CA GLN A 42 32.20 0.83 4.29
C GLN A 42 32.03 0.88 2.77
N GLU A 43 32.41 -0.19 2.09
CA GLU A 43 32.05 -0.40 0.69
C GLU A 43 30.53 -0.28 0.57
N VAL A 44 30.09 0.80 -0.07
CA VAL A 44 28.70 0.95 -0.51
C VAL A 44 28.48 -0.18 -1.51
N LYS A 45 27.77 -1.24 -1.09
CA LYS A 45 27.34 -2.31 -2.00
C LYS A 45 26.61 -1.63 -3.16
N SER A 46 27.25 -1.61 -4.34
CA SER A 46 26.61 -1.08 -5.55
C SER A 46 25.44 -2.00 -5.90
N VAL A 47 24.26 -1.42 -6.08
CA VAL A 47 23.09 -2.13 -6.59
C VAL A 47 23.40 -2.67 -8.00
N ASP A 48 22.86 -3.84 -8.35
CA ASP A 48 22.98 -4.40 -9.70
C ASP A 48 22.53 -3.34 -10.74
N PRO A 49 23.36 -3.02 -11.76
CA PRO A 49 23.01 -2.01 -12.77
C PRO A 49 21.66 -2.24 -13.47
N LYS A 50 21.20 -3.49 -13.60
CA LYS A 50 19.88 -3.80 -14.17
C LYS A 50 18.76 -3.42 -13.22
N VAL A 51 18.90 -3.75 -11.93
CA VAL A 51 17.94 -3.34 -10.89
C VAL A 51 17.88 -1.82 -10.80
N ASP A 52 19.05 -1.19 -10.84
CA ASP A 52 19.21 0.26 -10.81
C ASP A 52 18.44 0.94 -11.95
N ALA A 53 18.59 0.43 -13.18
CA ALA A 53 17.88 0.92 -14.36
C ALA A 53 16.35 0.65 -14.31
N ILE A 54 15.91 -0.49 -13.74
CA ILE A 54 14.49 -0.81 -13.53
C ILE A 54 13.85 0.21 -12.57
N LEU A 55 14.53 0.52 -11.48
CA LEU A 55 14.02 1.47 -10.49
C LEU A 55 14.01 2.90 -11.03
N ASP A 56 15.01 3.29 -11.83
CA ASP A 56 15.04 4.62 -12.47
C ASP A 56 13.85 4.82 -13.41
N ARG A 57 13.57 3.85 -14.29
CA ARG A 57 12.41 3.96 -15.19
C ARG A 57 11.08 3.98 -14.43
N LEU A 58 10.98 3.22 -13.32
CA LEU A 58 9.77 3.18 -12.50
C LEU A 58 9.52 4.55 -11.86
N GLU A 59 10.55 5.15 -11.26
CA GLU A 59 10.46 6.49 -10.68
C GLU A 59 10.14 7.54 -11.76
N ASN A 60 10.85 7.51 -12.88
CA ASN A 60 10.68 8.49 -13.96
C ASN A 60 9.30 8.40 -14.62
N SER A 61 8.78 7.19 -14.83
CA SER A 61 7.42 7.00 -15.33
C SER A 61 6.40 7.55 -14.33
N GLY A 62 6.58 7.27 -13.04
CA GLY A 62 5.73 7.76 -11.96
C GLY A 62 5.62 9.29 -11.90
N LYS A 63 6.72 10.02 -12.13
CA LYS A 63 6.73 11.50 -12.16
C LYS A 63 5.80 12.10 -13.22
N GLY A 64 5.55 11.38 -14.32
CA GLY A 64 4.67 11.83 -15.40
C GLY A 64 3.19 11.56 -15.16
N ILE A 65 2.82 10.89 -14.06
CA ILE A 65 1.44 10.49 -13.77
C ILE A 65 0.71 11.63 -13.05
N ARG A 66 -0.21 12.25 -13.77
CA ARG A 66 -1.16 13.24 -13.27
C ARG A 66 -2.41 12.58 -12.71
N ASP A 67 -2.90 11.59 -13.43
CA ASP A 67 -3.97 10.72 -12.99
C ASP A 67 -3.78 9.30 -13.56
N LEU A 68 -4.37 8.31 -12.91
CA LEU A 68 -4.30 6.92 -13.30
C LEU A 68 -5.64 6.23 -13.01
N THR A 69 -6.12 5.44 -13.96
CA THR A 69 -7.23 4.50 -13.78
C THR A 69 -6.76 3.10 -14.15
N ALA A 70 -7.09 2.11 -13.34
CA ALA A 70 -6.84 0.71 -13.67
C ALA A 70 -7.94 -0.21 -13.11
N LYS A 71 -8.20 -1.31 -13.80
CA LYS A 71 -8.90 -2.44 -13.18
C LYS A 71 -7.97 -3.08 -12.16
N VAL A 72 -8.49 -3.39 -10.98
CA VAL A 72 -7.74 -4.00 -9.89
C VAL A 72 -8.41 -5.30 -9.45
N THR A 73 -7.59 -6.32 -9.23
CA THR A 73 -7.94 -7.51 -8.46
C THR A 73 -7.06 -7.55 -7.23
N HIS A 74 -7.67 -7.53 -6.04
CA HIS A 74 -7.00 -7.57 -4.75
C HIS A 74 -7.33 -8.89 -4.06
N GLU A 75 -6.34 -9.76 -3.95
CA GLU A 75 -6.46 -11.03 -3.24
C GLU A 75 -5.76 -10.96 -1.89
N LEU A 76 -6.48 -11.31 -0.83
CA LEU A 76 -5.93 -11.63 0.48
C LEU A 76 -5.93 -13.14 0.62
N TYR A 77 -4.75 -13.72 0.86
CA TYR A 77 -4.57 -15.12 1.20
C TYR A 77 -3.95 -15.23 2.59
N GLN A 78 -4.70 -15.80 3.52
CA GLN A 78 -4.23 -16.08 4.88
C GLN A 78 -3.77 -17.53 4.93
N ILE A 79 -2.46 -17.77 5.04
CA ILE A 79 -1.90 -19.15 5.02
C ILE A 79 -2.50 -20.01 6.14
N ILE A 80 -2.80 -19.41 7.28
CA ILE A 80 -3.52 -20.02 8.38
C ILE A 80 -4.62 -19.01 8.74
N PRO A 81 -5.91 -19.32 8.46
CA PRO A 81 -6.52 -20.65 8.35
C PRO A 81 -6.64 -21.28 6.95
N ASP A 82 -5.83 -20.89 5.95
CA ASP A 82 -6.04 -21.23 4.53
C ASP A 82 -7.34 -20.61 3.98
N ASP A 83 -7.46 -19.28 4.16
CA ASP A 83 -8.58 -18.49 3.67
C ASP A 83 -8.14 -17.59 2.51
N ARG A 84 -8.94 -17.55 1.45
CA ARG A 84 -8.70 -16.70 0.28
C ARG A 84 -9.91 -15.83 -0.03
N GLN A 85 -9.64 -14.56 -0.24
CA GLN A 85 -10.62 -13.57 -0.61
C GLN A 85 -10.11 -12.72 -1.75
N THR A 86 -10.88 -12.64 -2.83
CA THR A 86 -10.54 -11.86 -4.00
C THR A 86 -11.58 -10.78 -4.24
N LYS A 87 -11.18 -9.52 -4.10
CA LYS A 87 -12.00 -8.36 -4.49
C LYS A 87 -11.62 -7.90 -5.88
N SER A 88 -12.61 -7.56 -6.71
CA SER A 88 -12.38 -7.01 -8.06
C SER A 88 -13.10 -5.69 -8.26
N GLY A 89 -12.45 -4.76 -8.94
CA GLY A 89 -13.04 -3.47 -9.28
C GLY A 89 -12.07 -2.51 -9.95
N VAL A 90 -12.08 -1.24 -9.56
CA VAL A 90 -11.33 -0.16 -10.21
C VAL A 90 -10.60 0.68 -9.18
N VAL A 91 -9.34 1.01 -9.48
CA VAL A 91 -8.56 2.03 -8.78
C VAL A 91 -8.46 3.28 -9.64
N ARG A 92 -8.60 4.44 -9.01
CA ARG A 92 -8.36 5.75 -9.57
C ARG A 92 -7.43 6.52 -8.65
N TYR A 93 -6.51 7.25 -9.25
CA TYR A 93 -5.53 8.08 -8.55
C TYR A 93 -5.39 9.41 -9.27
N ARG A 94 -5.18 10.48 -8.50
CA ARG A 94 -4.78 11.78 -9.01
C ARG A 94 -3.67 12.32 -8.12
N SER A 95 -2.57 12.71 -8.75
CA SER A 95 -1.42 13.28 -8.03
C SER A 95 -1.72 14.68 -7.52
N ALA A 96 -0.92 15.13 -6.54
CA ALA A 96 -0.98 16.48 -6.02
C ALA A 96 -0.61 17.48 -7.13
N GLN A 97 -1.47 18.46 -7.39
CA GLN A 97 -1.26 19.47 -8.43
C GLN A 97 -1.79 20.83 -7.98
N ASN A 98 -1.04 21.90 -8.28
CA ASN A 98 -1.49 23.29 -8.07
C ASN A 98 -2.02 23.55 -6.64
N GLY A 99 -1.36 23.00 -5.61
CA GLY A 99 -1.78 23.13 -4.21
C GLY A 99 -2.94 22.22 -3.79
N GLN A 100 -3.41 21.34 -4.67
CA GLN A 100 -4.35 20.28 -4.32
C GLN A 100 -3.61 19.07 -3.77
N GLU A 101 -4.19 18.46 -2.73
CA GLU A 101 -3.71 17.21 -2.16
C GLU A 101 -3.96 16.02 -3.10
N PRO A 102 -3.12 14.98 -3.03
CA PRO A 102 -3.30 13.80 -3.85
C PRO A 102 -4.53 13.00 -3.41
N LYS A 103 -5.24 12.41 -4.38
CA LYS A 103 -6.49 11.69 -4.13
C LYS A 103 -6.44 10.28 -4.70
N PHE A 104 -7.15 9.37 -4.07
CA PHE A 104 -7.45 8.08 -4.67
C PHE A 104 -8.89 7.66 -4.40
N MET A 105 -9.39 6.81 -5.28
CA MET A 105 -10.62 6.07 -5.07
C MET A 105 -10.43 4.64 -5.50
N ILE A 106 -10.81 3.71 -4.62
CA ILE A 106 -10.92 2.30 -4.96
C ILE A 106 -12.39 1.93 -4.82
N HIS A 107 -12.94 1.34 -5.87
CA HIS A 107 -14.26 0.76 -5.89
C HIS A 107 -14.11 -0.72 -6.14
N PHE A 108 -14.58 -1.55 -5.22
CA PHE A 108 -14.76 -2.98 -5.47
C PHE A 108 -16.22 -3.25 -5.78
N ASP A 109 -16.49 -3.96 -6.87
CA ASP A 109 -17.84 -4.35 -7.29
C ASP A 109 -18.22 -5.74 -6.77
N THR A 110 -17.20 -6.59 -6.56
CA THR A 110 -17.38 -8.01 -6.28
C THR A 110 -16.36 -8.51 -5.27
N LEU A 111 -16.79 -9.46 -4.44
CA LEU A 111 -15.98 -10.28 -3.56
C LEU A 111 -16.16 -11.74 -3.95
N VAL A 112 -15.07 -12.48 -4.07
CA VAL A 112 -15.07 -13.94 -4.13
C VAL A 112 -14.42 -14.45 -2.85
N HIS A 113 -15.10 -15.34 -2.13
CA HIS A 113 -14.61 -15.98 -0.92
C HIS A 113 -15.12 -17.42 -0.92
N ASP A 114 -14.22 -18.41 -0.78
CA ASP A 114 -14.54 -19.84 -0.91
C ASP A 114 -15.38 -20.17 -2.17
N ASP A 115 -14.92 -19.70 -3.34
CA ASP A 115 -15.59 -19.80 -4.65
C ASP A 115 -16.97 -19.14 -4.77
N LEU A 116 -17.51 -18.58 -3.68
CA LEU A 116 -18.76 -17.86 -3.69
C LEU A 116 -18.54 -16.41 -4.15
N LYS A 117 -19.08 -16.09 -5.32
CA LYS A 117 -19.11 -14.71 -5.82
C LYS A 117 -20.27 -13.92 -5.21
N LEU A 118 -19.94 -12.84 -4.53
CA LEU A 118 -20.86 -11.90 -3.91
C LEU A 118 -20.76 -10.54 -4.58
N ASN A 119 -21.91 -9.93 -4.86
CA ASN A 119 -22.01 -8.54 -5.29
C ASN A 119 -21.95 -7.65 -4.04
N GLN A 120 -20.74 -7.41 -3.53
CA GLN A 120 -20.50 -6.55 -2.38
C GLN A 120 -19.72 -5.33 -2.83
N LYS A 121 -20.41 -4.19 -2.89
CA LYS A 121 -19.77 -2.94 -3.24
C LYS A 121 -19.13 -2.26 -2.04
N GLU A 122 -17.89 -1.85 -2.24
CA GLU A 122 -17.12 -1.09 -1.26
C GLU A 122 -16.39 0.06 -1.96
N TRP A 123 -16.32 1.20 -1.28
CA TRP A 123 -15.55 2.35 -1.74
C TRP A 123 -14.56 2.78 -0.66
N PHE A 124 -13.34 3.08 -1.10
CA PHE A 124 -12.29 3.69 -0.31
C PHE A 124 -11.89 4.97 -1.03
N CYS A 125 -12.29 6.14 -0.50
CA CYS A 125 -11.99 7.44 -1.10
C CYS A 125 -11.07 8.21 -0.17
N PHE A 126 -9.96 8.70 -0.67
CA PHE A 126 -9.05 9.55 0.07
C PHE A 126 -8.91 10.90 -0.62
N ASP A 127 -9.08 11.98 0.13
CA ASP A 127 -9.08 13.35 -0.38
C ASP A 127 -7.80 14.15 -0.06
N GLY A 128 -6.80 13.50 0.54
CA GLY A 128 -5.61 14.16 1.08
C GLY A 128 -5.57 14.23 2.60
N LYS A 129 -6.73 14.05 3.26
CA LYS A 129 -6.82 14.14 4.73
C LYS A 129 -7.71 13.06 5.35
N TRP A 130 -8.86 12.81 4.74
CA TRP A 130 -9.86 11.87 5.19
C TRP A 130 -9.89 10.65 4.29
N LEU A 131 -9.92 9.47 4.91
CA LEU A 131 -10.29 8.22 4.26
C LEU A 131 -11.76 7.94 4.53
N ARG A 132 -12.57 7.94 3.48
CA ARG A 132 -13.96 7.48 3.49
C ARG A 132 -14.02 6.02 3.08
N GLU A 133 -14.53 5.18 3.96
CA GLU A 133 -14.89 3.79 3.70
C GLU A 133 -16.41 3.67 3.60
N ILE A 134 -16.95 3.18 2.49
CA ILE A 134 -18.38 2.90 2.31
C ILE A 134 -18.55 1.41 2.04
N ARG A 135 -19.48 0.77 2.74
CA ARG A 135 -19.87 -0.63 2.54
C ARG A 135 -21.36 -0.69 2.19
N GLU A 136 -21.69 -1.11 0.97
CA GLU A 136 -23.08 -1.19 0.51
C GLU A 136 -23.87 -2.25 1.28
N HIS A 137 -23.24 -3.40 1.56
CA HIS A 137 -23.91 -4.55 2.16
C HIS A 137 -24.41 -4.29 3.59
N THR A 138 -23.67 -3.53 4.40
CA THR A 138 -24.06 -3.09 5.74
C THR A 138 -24.76 -1.74 5.76
N ARG A 139 -24.83 -1.04 4.61
CA ARG A 139 -25.25 0.36 4.52
C ARG A 139 -24.54 1.23 5.55
N SER A 140 -23.22 1.12 5.61
CA SER A 140 -22.40 1.86 6.57
C SER A 140 -21.31 2.65 5.87
N ALA A 141 -21.01 3.84 6.40
CA ALA A 141 -19.88 4.64 5.98
C ALA A 141 -19.10 5.16 7.18
N ILE A 142 -17.78 5.23 7.05
CA ILE A 142 -16.88 5.77 8.07
C ILE A 142 -15.92 6.73 7.39
N ASP A 143 -15.81 7.95 7.92
CA ASP A 143 -14.74 8.87 7.58
C ASP A 143 -13.68 8.84 8.70
N ARG A 144 -12.46 8.41 8.37
CA ARG A 144 -11.30 8.41 9.27
C ARG A 144 -10.36 9.53 8.87
N GLU A 145 -10.00 10.40 9.81
CA GLU A 145 -8.87 11.31 9.61
C GLU A 145 -7.60 10.43 9.57
N VAL A 146 -6.81 10.53 8.50
CA VAL A 146 -5.56 9.76 8.35
C VAL A 146 -4.33 10.65 8.25
N VAL A 147 -4.54 11.97 8.11
CA VAL A 147 -3.49 12.99 8.09
C VAL A 147 -3.82 14.05 9.15
N ALA A 148 -2.92 14.23 10.12
CA ALA A 148 -3.03 15.30 11.10
C ALA A 148 -2.89 16.68 10.42
N ALA A 149 -3.47 17.73 11.02
CA ALA A 149 -3.56 19.06 10.39
C ALA A 149 -2.20 19.74 10.11
N ASP A 150 -1.14 19.31 10.77
CA ASP A 150 0.22 19.84 10.71
C ASP A 150 1.22 18.86 10.07
N GLU A 151 0.77 17.70 9.58
CA GLU A 151 1.63 16.66 9.02
C GLU A 151 1.56 16.61 7.49
N LYS A 152 2.71 16.48 6.84
CA LYS A 152 2.79 16.12 5.41
C LYS A 152 2.78 14.60 5.29
N PHE A 153 1.61 14.01 5.19
CA PHE A 153 1.44 12.58 4.99
C PHE A 153 1.41 12.24 3.49
N ASP A 154 2.35 11.42 3.04
CA ASP A 154 2.29 10.84 1.71
C ASP A 154 1.54 9.50 1.80
N ALA A 155 0.22 9.54 1.64
CA ALA A 155 -0.65 8.37 1.69
C ALA A 155 -0.31 7.27 0.69
N PHE A 156 0.59 7.56 -0.24
CA PHE A 156 1.01 6.69 -1.32
C PHE A 156 2.43 6.17 -1.13
N LYS A 157 3.16 6.65 -0.11
CA LYS A 157 4.47 6.11 0.22
C LYS A 157 4.33 4.64 0.61
N LEU A 158 5.22 3.79 0.08
CA LEU A 158 5.16 2.36 0.33
C LEU A 158 5.03 2.07 1.84
N GLY A 159 3.99 1.29 2.19
CA GLY A 159 3.68 0.87 3.55
C GLY A 159 3.16 1.95 4.51
N GLU A 160 2.97 3.18 4.04
CA GLU A 160 2.13 4.23 4.65
C GLU A 160 0.79 4.28 3.87
N GLY A 161 -0.31 4.60 4.56
CA GLY A 161 -1.65 4.65 3.94
C GLY A 161 -2.42 3.33 3.90
N PRO A 162 -3.75 3.40 3.68
CA PRO A 162 -4.67 2.25 3.77
C PRO A 162 -4.58 1.32 2.56
N PHE A 163 -4.00 1.77 1.44
CA PHE A 163 -3.78 0.95 0.25
C PHE A 163 -2.48 1.39 -0.45
N PRO A 164 -1.45 0.54 -0.53
CA PRO A 164 -0.20 0.94 -1.16
C PRO A 164 -0.38 0.99 -2.68
N LEU A 165 -0.44 2.20 -3.25
CA LEU A 165 -0.28 2.37 -4.70
C LEU A 165 1.21 2.33 -5.04
N PRO A 166 1.67 1.35 -5.84
CA PRO A 166 3.10 1.18 -6.10
C PRO A 166 3.64 2.16 -7.16
N PHE A 167 2.84 3.13 -7.59
CA PHE A 167 3.20 4.10 -8.63
C PHE A 167 3.90 5.30 -8.00
N GLY A 168 4.97 5.80 -8.62
CA GLY A 168 5.66 7.00 -8.16
C GLY A 168 6.58 6.82 -6.94
N GLN A 169 6.92 5.58 -6.59
CA GLN A 169 7.89 5.32 -5.52
C GLN A 169 9.29 5.81 -5.93
N LYS A 170 9.94 6.56 -5.03
CA LYS A 170 11.32 7.03 -5.23
C LYS A 170 12.28 5.86 -5.11
N LYS A 171 13.19 5.72 -6.08
CA LYS A 171 14.26 4.72 -6.06
C LYS A 171 15.11 4.85 -4.80
N SER A 172 15.47 6.07 -4.42
CA SER A 172 16.29 6.32 -3.22
C SER A 172 15.61 5.81 -1.94
N GLU A 173 14.30 5.97 -1.82
CA GLU A 173 13.54 5.49 -0.66
C GLU A 173 13.41 3.97 -0.67
N ILE A 174 13.18 3.35 -1.83
CA ILE A 174 13.18 1.89 -1.98
C ILE A 174 14.55 1.33 -1.57
N LEU A 175 15.65 1.84 -2.14
CA LEU A 175 16.99 1.36 -1.87
C LEU A 175 17.47 1.66 -0.45
N LYS A 176 16.92 2.69 0.20
CA LYS A 176 17.17 2.97 1.61
C LYS A 176 16.59 1.87 2.51
N GLU A 177 15.39 1.39 2.19
CA GLU A 177 14.60 0.53 3.07
C GLU A 177 14.71 -0.97 2.71
N PHE A 178 15.08 -1.31 1.48
CA PHE A 178 15.07 -2.68 0.98
C PHE A 178 16.38 -3.08 0.30
N ASP A 179 16.75 -4.34 0.48
CA ASP A 179 17.67 -5.03 -0.43
C ASP A 179 16.85 -5.52 -1.64
N VAL A 180 17.19 -5.03 -2.84
CA VAL A 180 16.42 -5.27 -4.07
C VAL A 180 17.18 -6.18 -5.00
N THR A 181 16.51 -7.20 -5.53
CA THR A 181 17.08 -8.17 -6.48
C THR A 181 16.15 -8.38 -7.66
N LEU A 182 16.73 -8.73 -8.82
CA LEU A 182 15.97 -9.15 -10.00
C LEU A 182 15.77 -10.66 -9.96
N ALA A 183 14.52 -11.11 -9.91
CA ALA A 183 14.18 -12.52 -9.98
C ALA A 183 14.45 -13.08 -11.39
N LYS A 184 14.66 -14.39 -11.46
CA LYS A 184 14.63 -15.09 -12.75
C LYS A 184 13.18 -15.09 -13.27
N PRO A 185 12.95 -14.88 -14.57
CA PRO A 185 11.62 -14.97 -15.15
C PRO A 185 10.98 -16.34 -14.87
N ASP A 186 9.70 -16.32 -14.51
CA ASP A 186 8.87 -17.50 -14.30
C ASP A 186 7.76 -17.60 -15.36
N LYS A 187 7.23 -18.80 -15.61
CA LYS A 187 6.13 -19.04 -16.54
C LYS A 187 4.82 -18.37 -16.11
N ASP A 188 4.63 -18.14 -14.81
CA ASP A 188 3.41 -17.55 -14.24
C ASP A 188 3.52 -16.02 -14.07
N ASP A 189 4.65 -15.45 -14.48
CA ASP A 189 4.86 -14.00 -14.51
C ASP A 189 3.96 -13.33 -15.56
N PRO A 190 3.45 -12.11 -15.30
CA PRO A 190 2.79 -11.34 -16.33
C PRO A 190 3.77 -11.07 -17.50
N ALA A 191 3.27 -11.18 -18.73
CA ALA A 191 4.07 -10.96 -19.92
C ALA A 191 4.75 -9.58 -19.94
N GLU A 192 5.95 -9.52 -20.53
CA GLU A 192 6.73 -8.28 -20.70
C GLU A 192 7.00 -7.50 -19.40
N THR A 193 7.25 -8.23 -18.30
CA THR A 193 7.62 -7.64 -17.02
C THR A 193 9.04 -7.99 -16.60
N ASP A 194 9.62 -7.12 -15.76
CA ASP A 194 10.77 -7.46 -14.94
C ASP A 194 10.29 -7.62 -13.49
N HIS A 195 10.68 -8.73 -12.85
CA HIS A 195 10.25 -9.10 -11.50
C HIS A 195 11.29 -8.71 -10.46
N LEU A 196 11.00 -7.68 -9.68
CA LEU A 196 11.82 -7.24 -8.54
C LEU A 196 11.35 -7.88 -7.24
N ILE A 197 12.29 -8.41 -6.46
CA ILE A 197 12.09 -8.87 -5.08
C ILE A 197 12.74 -7.85 -4.15
N LEU A 198 11.95 -7.31 -3.23
CA LEU A 198 12.35 -6.30 -2.24
C LEU A 198 12.27 -6.93 -0.86
N VAL A 199 13.40 -7.11 -0.19
CA VAL A 199 13.47 -7.63 1.19
C VAL A 199 13.81 -6.48 2.14
N PRO A 200 13.00 -6.20 3.18
CA PRO A 200 13.33 -5.14 4.12
C PRO A 200 14.71 -5.33 4.74
N LYS A 201 15.49 -4.26 4.82
CA LYS A 201 16.75 -4.24 5.56
C LYS A 201 16.50 -4.40 7.05
N LYS A 202 17.51 -4.82 7.80
CA LYS A 202 17.39 -5.09 9.25
C LYS A 202 16.96 -3.87 10.06
N ASP A 203 17.39 -2.68 9.65
CA ASP A 203 17.09 -1.37 10.22
C ASP A 203 15.91 -0.66 9.53
N SER A 204 15.30 -1.31 8.53
CA SER A 204 14.14 -0.76 7.84
C SER A 204 12.93 -0.68 8.76
N ARG A 205 12.15 0.38 8.59
CA ARG A 205 10.83 0.51 9.23
C ARG A 205 9.84 -0.60 8.82
N PHE A 206 10.10 -1.29 7.70
CA PHE A 206 9.25 -2.37 7.20
C PHE A 206 9.57 -3.75 7.75
N VAL A 207 10.69 -3.94 8.45
CA VAL A 207 11.15 -5.26 8.90
C VAL A 207 10.14 -5.98 9.80
N LYS A 208 9.32 -5.23 10.55
CA LYS A 208 8.27 -5.78 11.42
C LYS A 208 6.97 -6.06 10.67
N LYS A 209 6.75 -5.45 9.50
CA LYS A 209 5.50 -5.51 8.73
C LYS A 209 5.59 -6.53 7.60
N TYR A 210 6.72 -6.57 6.89
CA TYR A 210 6.89 -7.39 5.70
C TYR A 210 8.08 -8.33 5.82
N LYS A 211 7.91 -9.55 5.30
CA LYS A 211 9.02 -10.47 4.99
C LYS A 211 9.65 -10.12 3.65
N LYS A 212 8.81 -9.85 2.65
CA LYS A 212 9.23 -9.35 1.32
C LYS A 212 8.07 -8.68 0.59
N LEU A 213 8.42 -7.87 -0.40
CA LEU A 213 7.52 -7.36 -1.42
C LEU A 213 8.03 -7.81 -2.79
N GLU A 214 7.12 -8.02 -3.74
CA GLU A 214 7.46 -8.45 -5.09
C GLU A 214 6.72 -7.57 -6.10
N PHE A 215 7.45 -6.94 -7.01
CA PHE A 215 6.90 -6.05 -8.03
C PHE A 215 7.19 -6.61 -9.42
N TRP A 216 6.15 -6.78 -10.23
CA TRP A 216 6.30 -7.03 -11.66
C TRP A 216 6.08 -5.73 -12.41
N VAL A 217 7.18 -5.18 -12.93
CA VAL A 217 7.21 -3.89 -13.62
C VAL A 217 7.13 -4.13 -15.12
N GLU A 218 6.05 -3.71 -15.75
CA GLU A 218 5.90 -3.82 -17.21
C GLU A 218 6.95 -2.95 -17.91
N ARG A 219 7.69 -3.53 -18.86
CA ARG A 219 8.81 -2.88 -19.55
C ARG A 219 8.39 -1.66 -20.35
N LYS A 220 7.21 -1.69 -20.98
CA LYS A 220 6.75 -0.63 -21.89
C LYS A 220 6.36 0.64 -21.15
N ARG A 221 5.48 0.55 -20.15
CA ARG A 221 5.05 1.72 -19.37
C ARG A 221 5.92 1.99 -18.15
N ALA A 222 6.80 1.06 -17.78
CA ALA A 222 7.57 1.09 -16.54
C ALA A 222 6.67 1.25 -15.30
N LEU A 223 5.51 0.57 -15.30
CA LEU A 223 4.56 0.58 -14.18
C LEU A 223 4.41 -0.82 -13.59
N PRO A 224 4.25 -0.94 -12.26
CA PRO A 224 3.86 -2.20 -11.64
C PRO A 224 2.49 -2.66 -12.15
N VAL A 225 2.43 -3.89 -12.66
CA VAL A 225 1.17 -4.55 -13.07
C VAL A 225 0.76 -5.67 -12.11
N ARG A 226 1.69 -6.13 -11.28
CA ARG A 226 1.42 -7.01 -10.14
C ARG A 226 2.30 -6.59 -8.97
N VAL A 227 1.72 -6.59 -7.78
CA VAL A 227 2.42 -6.43 -6.52
C VAL A 227 1.98 -7.53 -5.58
N ILE A 228 2.94 -8.18 -4.93
CA ILE A 228 2.67 -9.12 -3.84
C ILE A 228 3.37 -8.62 -2.58
N SER A 229 2.64 -8.58 -1.47
CA SER A 229 3.23 -8.38 -0.15
C SER A 229 3.10 -9.65 0.67
N HIS A 230 4.22 -10.03 1.32
CA HIS A 230 4.27 -11.12 2.28
C HIS A 230 4.49 -10.49 3.63
N ASP A 231 3.48 -10.52 4.50
CA ASP A 231 3.59 -9.92 5.82
C ASP A 231 4.27 -10.85 6.85
N THR A 232 4.54 -10.31 8.03
CA THR A 232 5.13 -11.07 9.14
C THR A 232 4.14 -12.02 9.83
N HIS A 233 2.84 -11.86 9.58
CA HIS A 233 1.73 -12.63 10.15
C HIS A 233 1.20 -13.71 9.21
N SER A 234 1.93 -14.03 8.14
CA SER A 234 1.58 -15.09 7.16
C SER A 234 0.35 -14.77 6.30
N ASN A 235 0.03 -13.50 6.11
CA ASN A 235 -0.85 -13.05 5.04
C ASN A 235 -0.02 -12.74 3.79
N ILE A 236 -0.58 -13.13 2.65
CA ILE A 236 -0.10 -12.77 1.32
C ILE A 236 -1.17 -11.90 0.68
N ILE A 237 -0.81 -10.69 0.27
CA ILE A 237 -1.72 -9.81 -0.47
C ILE A 237 -1.21 -9.66 -1.88
N THR A 238 -2.03 -10.01 -2.87
CA THR A 238 -1.72 -9.86 -4.28
C THR A 238 -2.63 -8.79 -4.90
N ALA A 239 -2.04 -7.74 -5.44
CA ALA A 239 -2.73 -6.75 -6.25
C ALA A 239 -2.31 -6.90 -7.72
N ASN A 240 -3.27 -7.15 -8.61
CA ASN A 240 -3.07 -7.15 -10.05
C ASN A 240 -3.76 -5.93 -10.67
N PHE A 241 -3.07 -5.25 -11.59
CA PHE A 241 -3.57 -4.09 -12.31
C PHE A 241 -3.67 -4.39 -13.80
N LYS A 242 -4.83 -4.11 -14.40
CA LYS A 242 -5.10 -4.28 -15.83
C LYS A 242 -5.70 -3.01 -16.41
N GLU A 243 -5.61 -2.89 -17.74
CA GLU A 243 -6.21 -1.77 -18.48
C GLU A 243 -5.80 -0.40 -17.92
N ILE A 244 -4.52 -0.27 -17.52
CA ILE A 244 -4.01 0.99 -16.94
C ILE A 244 -4.04 2.10 -17.98
N GLN A 245 -4.78 3.16 -17.66
CA GLN A 245 -4.87 4.42 -18.40
C GLN A 245 -4.28 5.52 -17.54
N ILE A 246 -3.52 6.42 -18.15
CA ILE A 246 -2.87 7.54 -17.46
C ILE A 246 -3.24 8.86 -18.11
N ASN A 247 -3.32 9.91 -17.31
CA ASN A 247 -3.47 11.30 -17.74
C ASN A 247 -4.72 11.54 -18.60
N THR A 248 -5.83 10.88 -18.26
CA THR A 248 -7.11 10.95 -18.97
C THR A 248 -8.03 12.07 -18.48
N GLY A 249 -7.67 12.78 -17.40
CA GLY A 249 -8.48 13.87 -16.83
C GLY A 249 -9.63 13.35 -15.97
N ILE A 250 -9.30 12.63 -14.88
CA ILE A 250 -10.32 12.06 -13.99
C ILE A 250 -11.09 13.18 -13.25
N PRO A 251 -12.42 13.26 -13.40
CA PRO A 251 -13.23 14.26 -12.72
C PRO A 251 -13.39 13.96 -11.23
N GLU A 252 -13.66 15.00 -10.43
CA GLU A 252 -13.79 14.91 -8.98
C GLU A 252 -14.85 13.89 -8.52
N SER A 253 -15.98 13.83 -9.23
CA SER A 253 -17.07 12.89 -8.94
C SER A 253 -16.69 11.41 -9.05
N GLN A 254 -15.55 11.11 -9.68
CA GLN A 254 -14.99 9.76 -9.74
C GLN A 254 -13.93 9.49 -8.68
N LEU A 255 -13.53 10.49 -7.89
CA LEU A 255 -12.52 10.36 -6.83
C LEU A 255 -13.12 10.46 -5.43
N TRP A 256 -14.35 10.95 -5.33
CA TRP A 256 -15.06 11.07 -4.06
C TRP A 256 -16.53 10.70 -4.21
N ILE A 257 -17.00 9.80 -3.35
CA ILE A 257 -18.38 9.33 -3.35
C ILE A 257 -19.16 10.05 -2.25
N GLU A 258 -20.26 10.70 -2.64
CA GLU A 258 -21.20 11.28 -1.70
C GLU A 258 -21.92 10.19 -0.91
N LEU A 259 -22.17 10.45 0.38
CA LEU A 259 -22.80 9.49 1.26
C LEU A 259 -24.27 9.32 0.86
N PRO A 260 -24.74 8.08 0.61
CA PRO A 260 -26.17 7.86 0.44
C PRO A 260 -26.89 8.13 1.76
N GLY A 261 -28.00 8.88 1.71
CA GLY A 261 -28.70 9.39 2.91
C GLY A 261 -29.27 8.32 3.86
N ASN A 262 -29.32 7.05 3.44
CA ASN A 262 -29.85 5.93 4.22
C ASN A 262 -28.74 5.07 4.89
N TYR A 263 -27.50 5.55 4.93
CA TYR A 263 -26.37 4.80 5.51
C TYR A 263 -26.11 5.25 6.95
N SER A 264 -25.74 4.31 7.82
CA SER A 264 -25.16 4.67 9.11
C SER A 264 -23.81 5.33 8.88
N TYR A 265 -23.56 6.49 9.51
CA TYR A 265 -22.35 7.26 9.32
C TYR A 265 -21.59 7.44 10.63
N THR A 266 -20.26 7.28 10.58
CA THR A 266 -19.36 7.59 11.70
C THR A 266 -18.19 8.43 11.20
N LYS A 267 -17.72 9.35 12.04
CA LYS A 267 -16.57 10.19 11.75
C LYS A 267 -15.58 10.10 12.90
N GLU A 268 -14.35 9.67 12.61
CA GLU A 268 -13.29 9.43 13.57
C GLU A 268 -12.11 10.37 13.28
N ARG A 269 -11.67 11.12 14.29
CA ARG A 269 -10.51 12.01 14.22
C ARG A 269 -9.28 11.33 14.81
N LEU A 270 -8.09 11.75 14.37
CA LEU A 270 -6.81 11.31 14.96
C LEU A 270 -6.63 11.84 16.38
#